data_AF-A0A968YS55-F1
#
_entry.id   AF-A0A968YS55-F1
#
_cell.length_a   1.000
_cell.length_b   1.000
_cell.length_c   1.000
_cell.angle_alpha   90.00
_cell.angle_beta   90.00
_cell.angle_gamma   90.00
#
_symmetry.space_group_name_H-M   'P 1'
#
loop_
_entity.id
_entity.type
_entity.pdbx_description
1 polymer ?
#
loop_
_entity_poly.entity_id
_entity_poly.type
_entity_poly.pdbx_seq_one_letter_code
_entity_poly.pdbx_strand_id
1 'polypeptide(L)'
;MPIGSRAVYRPANIQRAKYASADEEYFYKLKSSDPKRPVYSPGNFGPGRCTGTQSMGISLPVPDNLIVPDATSQPYYTPNNASAFLMPDGRTLEQFEPLARCTAGGPVYGWRNPWGGVDIYGDGIKGGHLGSGLSSIGGSIRKGELTKNQPIRHALKIVIWGEKYLYYSRAVPGYRWPAYIADSNAANQYHGTNPKLVQGTLLAIKRNVTAARLKLQTPAGKKLFRALQDYGAYIVDDAGWDAHYLCVEKGVVEEFRATYGYDFQTASGRFYDDFMKLFRALYIVDNNAPKNVGGGGTPRVPLAPPIGN
;
A
#
# COMPACT_ATOMS: atom_id res chain seq x y z
N MET A 1 12.14 -7.03 -0.68
CA MET A 1 13.20 -7.83 -0.01
C MET A 1 12.56 -8.82 0.96
N PRO A 2 13.04 -10.07 1.04
CA PRO A 2 12.64 -11.03 2.06
C PRO A 2 13.07 -10.66 3.48
N ILE A 3 12.43 -11.26 4.49
CA ILE A 3 12.89 -11.19 5.87
C ILE A 3 14.23 -11.91 6.02
N GLY A 4 15.18 -11.26 6.69
CA GLY A 4 16.53 -11.74 6.89
C GLY A 4 16.68 -12.71 8.07
N SER A 5 17.68 -13.58 8.04
CA SER A 5 17.96 -14.55 9.10
C SER A 5 18.26 -13.88 10.46
N ARG A 6 18.76 -12.64 10.47
CA ARG A 6 19.08 -11.87 11.69
C ARG A 6 18.00 -10.86 12.11
N ALA A 7 16.78 -10.99 11.59
CA ALA A 7 15.67 -10.11 11.94
C ALA A 7 15.39 -10.12 13.47
N VAL A 8 15.37 -8.92 14.06
CA VAL A 8 15.07 -8.70 15.48
C VAL A 8 13.60 -8.32 15.62
N TYR A 9 12.84 -9.17 16.31
CA TYR A 9 11.40 -8.98 16.45
C TYR A 9 11.03 -8.28 17.76
N ARG A 10 10.21 -7.23 17.67
CA ARG A 10 9.56 -6.57 18.83
C ARG A 10 8.05 -6.65 18.71
N PRO A 11 7.29 -6.76 19.82
CA PRO A 11 5.84 -6.81 19.76
C PRO A 11 5.27 -5.56 19.07
N ALA A 12 4.40 -5.76 18.07
CA ALA A 12 3.58 -4.70 17.51
C ALA A 12 2.30 -4.48 18.34
N ASN A 13 1.79 -5.54 18.99
CA ASN A 13 0.56 -5.56 19.78
C ASN A 13 -0.69 -5.08 19.00
N ILE A 14 -0.70 -5.30 17.69
CA ILE A 14 -1.87 -5.02 16.85
C ILE A 14 -3.01 -5.94 17.29
N GLN A 15 -4.17 -5.33 17.55
CA GLN A 15 -5.36 -6.04 18.01
C GLN A 15 -6.28 -6.36 16.82
N ARG A 16 -7.36 -7.09 17.09
CA ARG A 16 -8.46 -7.24 16.13
C ARG A 16 -9.07 -5.86 15.85
N ALA A 17 -9.35 -5.58 14.59
CA ALA A 17 -10.10 -4.41 14.14
C ALA A 17 -11.54 -4.81 13.79
N LYS A 18 -12.45 -3.83 13.69
CA LYS A 18 -13.86 -4.07 13.32
C LYS A 18 -14.02 -4.49 11.86
N TYR A 19 -13.09 -4.09 10.99
CA TYR A 19 -13.23 -4.28 9.55
C TYR A 19 -11.92 -4.70 8.88
N ALA A 20 -12.01 -5.61 7.91
CA ALA A 20 -10.96 -5.86 6.94
C ALA A 20 -11.28 -5.05 5.69
N SER A 21 -10.31 -4.29 5.17
CA SER A 21 -10.49 -3.44 3.99
C SER A 21 -9.35 -3.60 2.98
N ALA A 22 -9.53 -2.97 1.83
CA ALA A 22 -8.51 -2.78 0.80
C ALA A 22 -8.26 -1.29 0.63
N ASP A 23 -6.99 -0.92 0.47
CA ASP A 23 -6.61 0.38 -0.11
C ASP A 23 -6.35 0.11 -1.60
N GLU A 24 -7.29 0.51 -2.45
CA GLU A 24 -7.22 0.22 -3.89
C GLU A 24 -6.35 1.25 -4.62
N GLU A 25 -5.31 0.76 -5.26
CA GLU A 25 -4.30 1.57 -5.92
C GLU A 25 -4.33 1.34 -7.43
N TYR A 26 -4.05 2.40 -8.18
CA TYR A 26 -4.17 2.40 -9.62
C TYR A 26 -2.81 2.18 -10.29
N PHE A 27 -2.77 1.27 -11.25
CA PHE A 27 -1.60 1.08 -12.09
C PHE A 27 -1.98 1.08 -13.57
N TYR A 28 -1.30 1.92 -14.35
CA TYR A 28 -1.51 2.01 -15.80
C TYR A 28 -0.17 1.91 -16.53
N LYS A 29 -0.14 1.07 -17.57
CA LYS A 29 0.94 1.09 -18.57
C LYS A 29 0.51 2.00 -19.73
N LEU A 30 1.24 3.08 -19.93
CA LEU A 30 0.90 4.11 -20.90
C LEU A 30 1.47 3.81 -22.28
N LYS A 31 0.77 4.24 -23.33
CA LYS A 31 1.21 4.10 -24.71
C LYS A 31 1.57 5.45 -25.29
N SER A 32 2.63 5.53 -26.08
CA SER A 32 3.03 6.78 -26.74
C SER A 32 1.99 7.28 -27.75
N SER A 33 1.09 6.40 -28.21
CA SER A 33 -0.04 6.72 -29.10
C SER A 33 -1.21 7.42 -28.41
N ASP A 34 -1.29 7.37 -27.09
CA ASP A 34 -2.39 7.99 -26.35
C ASP A 34 -2.21 9.53 -26.29
N PRO A 35 -3.31 10.31 -26.27
CA PRO A 35 -3.23 11.77 -26.21
C PRO A 35 -2.57 12.23 -24.91
N LYS A 36 -1.69 13.23 -25.01
CA LYS A 36 -1.07 13.85 -23.82
C LYS A 36 -2.10 14.70 -23.10
N ARG A 37 -2.40 14.35 -21.85
CA ARG A 37 -3.28 15.11 -20.96
C ARG A 37 -2.45 15.81 -19.89
N PRO A 38 -2.68 17.12 -19.65
CA PRO A 38 -1.95 17.83 -18.61
C PRO A 38 -2.32 17.29 -17.23
N VAL A 39 -1.36 17.39 -16.31
CA VAL A 39 -1.57 17.04 -14.91
C VAL A 39 -1.72 18.30 -14.07
N TYR A 40 -2.77 18.36 -13.27
CA TYR A 40 -3.02 19.40 -12.27
C TYR A 40 -2.93 18.82 -10.85
N SER A 41 -2.56 19.66 -9.89
CA SER A 41 -2.78 19.32 -8.48
C SER A 41 -4.28 19.16 -8.27
N PRO A 42 -4.75 18.23 -7.43
CA PRO A 42 -6.16 18.14 -7.11
C PRO A 42 -6.60 19.40 -6.34
N GLY A 43 -7.87 19.77 -6.48
CA GLY A 43 -8.45 20.89 -5.74
C GLY A 43 -8.59 20.60 -4.24
N ASN A 44 -8.68 19.32 -3.87
CA ASN A 44 -8.76 18.82 -2.51
C ASN A 44 -8.27 17.36 -2.45
N PHE A 45 -7.90 16.86 -1.26
CA PHE A 45 -7.69 15.41 -1.07
C PHE A 45 -9.01 14.65 -1.11
N GLY A 46 -10.04 15.19 -0.45
CA GLY A 46 -11.40 14.67 -0.47
C GLY A 46 -12.16 15.07 -1.74
N PRO A 47 -13.49 15.22 -1.68
CA PRO A 47 -14.29 15.61 -2.84
C PRO A 47 -13.85 16.95 -3.44
N GLY A 48 -13.93 17.06 -4.77
CA GLY A 48 -13.43 18.21 -5.51
C GLY A 48 -11.99 18.02 -5.99
N ARG A 49 -11.52 16.79 -6.19
CA ARG A 49 -10.18 16.53 -6.76
C ARG A 49 -10.05 17.16 -8.13
N CYS A 50 -11.10 17.07 -8.95
CA CYS A 50 -11.10 17.52 -10.34
C CYS A 50 -11.33 19.03 -10.54
N THR A 51 -11.30 19.85 -9.48
CA THR A 51 -11.46 21.31 -9.58
C THR A 51 -10.14 22.06 -9.52
N GLY A 52 -9.02 21.34 -9.30
CA GLY A 52 -7.71 21.95 -9.17
C GLY A 52 -7.24 22.60 -10.48
N THR A 53 -6.52 23.71 -10.37
CA THR A 53 -6.08 24.50 -11.54
C THR A 53 -4.56 24.67 -11.62
N GLN A 54 -3.84 24.35 -10.54
CA GLN A 54 -2.40 24.50 -10.48
C GLN A 54 -1.72 23.36 -11.24
N SER A 55 -0.91 23.69 -12.24
CA SER A 55 -0.19 22.70 -13.05
C SER A 55 0.88 21.98 -12.23
N MET A 56 1.02 20.67 -12.44
CA MET A 56 2.14 19.87 -11.94
C MET A 56 3.35 19.88 -12.89
N GLY A 57 3.32 20.70 -13.95
CA GLY A 57 4.43 20.89 -14.89
C GLY A 57 4.71 19.68 -15.80
N ILE A 58 3.77 18.74 -15.91
CA ILE A 58 3.90 17.54 -16.75
C ILE A 58 2.59 17.21 -17.47
N SER A 59 2.69 16.34 -18.48
CA SER A 59 1.56 15.71 -19.16
C SER A 59 1.80 14.22 -19.32
N LEU A 60 0.74 13.42 -19.18
CA LEU A 60 0.78 11.96 -19.33
C LEU A 60 0.03 11.55 -20.61
N PRO A 61 0.56 10.61 -21.42
CA PRO A 61 -0.19 10.03 -22.53
C PRO A 61 -1.19 9.02 -21.99
N VAL A 62 -2.43 9.44 -21.76
CA VAL A 62 -3.50 8.62 -21.18
C VAL A 62 -4.67 8.51 -22.15
N PRO A 63 -5.32 7.34 -22.27
CA PRO A 63 -6.41 7.17 -23.21
C PRO A 63 -7.64 7.98 -22.77
N ASP A 64 -8.41 8.47 -23.72
CA ASP A 64 -9.50 9.42 -23.44
C ASP A 64 -10.63 8.85 -22.59
N ASN A 65 -10.85 7.55 -22.68
CA ASN A 65 -11.85 6.83 -21.91
C ASN A 65 -11.39 6.44 -20.50
N LEU A 66 -10.16 6.76 -20.09
CA LEU A 66 -9.71 6.51 -18.71
C LEU A 66 -10.46 7.42 -17.72
N ILE A 67 -11.43 6.90 -17.00
CA ILE A 67 -12.13 7.66 -15.96
C ILE A 67 -11.72 7.15 -14.59
N VAL A 68 -11.35 8.08 -13.71
CA VAL A 68 -11.16 7.83 -12.28
C VAL A 68 -12.08 8.82 -11.56
N PRO A 69 -13.20 8.34 -10.97
CA PRO A 69 -14.17 9.23 -10.33
C PRO A 69 -13.54 10.11 -9.25
N ASP A 70 -14.18 11.25 -8.99
CA ASP A 70 -13.88 12.06 -7.81
C ASP A 70 -14.24 11.29 -6.53
N ALA A 71 -13.66 11.71 -5.41
CA ALA A 71 -14.17 11.34 -4.10
C ALA A 71 -15.55 11.96 -3.87
N THR A 72 -16.37 11.32 -3.03
CA THR A 72 -17.75 11.73 -2.76
C THR A 72 -17.99 11.96 -1.27
N SER A 73 -18.80 12.97 -0.92
CA SER A 73 -19.27 13.17 0.45
C SER A 73 -20.47 12.30 0.80
N GLN A 74 -21.30 11.96 -0.20
CA GLN A 74 -22.54 11.20 -0.05
C GLN A 74 -22.77 10.27 -1.26
N PRO A 75 -22.70 8.94 -1.08
CA PRO A 75 -22.15 8.26 0.10
C PRO A 75 -20.70 8.70 0.35
N TYR A 76 -20.26 8.65 1.61
CA TYR A 76 -18.89 9.03 1.95
C TYR A 76 -17.90 8.03 1.34
N TYR A 77 -17.05 8.49 0.43
CA TYR A 77 -16.03 7.69 -0.23
C TYR A 77 -14.85 8.58 -0.63
N THR A 78 -13.80 8.54 0.18
CA THR A 78 -12.59 9.35 0.03
C THR A 78 -11.33 8.46 -0.04
N PRO A 79 -11.26 7.51 -0.98
CA PRO A 79 -10.13 6.59 -1.08
C PRO A 79 -8.85 7.35 -1.40
N ASN A 80 -7.71 6.88 -0.90
CA ASN A 80 -6.40 7.46 -1.18
C ASN A 80 -6.15 7.57 -2.69
N ASN A 81 -6.50 6.54 -3.46
CA ASN A 81 -6.25 6.47 -4.90
C ASN A 81 -4.77 6.73 -5.23
N ALA A 82 -3.84 6.17 -4.43
CA ALA A 82 -2.44 6.16 -4.79
C ALA A 82 -2.29 5.49 -6.16
N SER A 83 -1.47 6.08 -7.03
CA SER A 83 -1.42 5.69 -8.43
C SER A 83 -0.01 5.69 -9.00
N ALA A 84 0.20 4.81 -9.97
CA ALA A 84 1.46 4.67 -10.69
C ALA A 84 1.19 4.52 -12.20
N PHE A 85 1.99 5.24 -12.99
CA PHE A 85 1.90 5.27 -14.44
C PHE A 85 3.27 4.86 -15.01
N LEU A 86 3.34 3.67 -15.60
CA LEU A 86 4.53 3.24 -16.34
C LEU A 86 4.53 3.96 -17.69
N MET A 87 5.54 4.80 -17.88
CA MET A 87 5.70 5.62 -19.08
C MET A 87 5.99 4.76 -20.32
N PRO A 88 5.76 5.29 -21.54
CA PRO A 88 5.96 4.52 -22.78
C PRO A 88 7.40 4.03 -23.03
N ASP A 89 8.39 4.55 -22.31
CA ASP A 89 9.76 4.03 -22.32
C ASP A 89 9.91 2.68 -21.61
N GLY A 90 8.85 2.19 -20.96
CA GLY A 90 8.82 0.92 -20.26
C GLY A 90 9.67 0.90 -18.97
N ARG A 91 10.15 2.04 -18.50
CA ARG A 91 11.11 2.14 -17.40
C ARG A 91 10.76 3.19 -16.35
N THR A 92 10.25 4.35 -16.77
CA THR A 92 9.96 5.44 -15.84
C THR A 92 8.56 5.28 -15.26
N LEU A 93 8.45 5.44 -13.94
CA LEU A 93 7.20 5.39 -13.20
C LEU A 93 6.86 6.78 -12.64
N GLU A 94 5.80 7.39 -13.14
CA GLU A 94 5.22 8.60 -12.56
C GLU A 94 4.17 8.21 -11.52
N GLN A 95 4.21 8.82 -10.33
CA GLN A 95 3.37 8.40 -9.20
C GLN A 95 2.64 9.60 -8.58
N PHE A 96 1.38 9.38 -8.20
CA PHE A 96 0.50 10.45 -7.72
C PHE A 96 -0.44 9.96 -6.63
N GLU A 97 -0.85 10.89 -5.77
CA GLU A 97 -2.00 10.73 -4.90
C GLU A 97 -2.61 12.10 -4.54
N PRO A 98 -3.94 12.19 -4.36
CA PRO A 98 -4.93 11.24 -4.83
C PRO A 98 -5.09 11.33 -6.35
N LEU A 99 -5.34 10.20 -7.02
CA LEU A 99 -5.70 10.21 -8.43
C LEU A 99 -7.19 10.53 -8.63
N ALA A 100 -7.47 11.44 -9.56
CA ALA A 100 -8.79 11.59 -10.18
C ALA A 100 -8.69 11.99 -11.66
N ARG A 101 -9.70 11.63 -12.43
CA ARG A 101 -9.93 12.03 -13.82
C ARG A 101 -11.42 11.91 -14.13
N CYS A 102 -12.15 13.00 -13.92
CA CYS A 102 -13.60 12.98 -13.87
C CYS A 102 -14.30 13.01 -15.24
N THR A 103 -13.60 13.42 -16.30
CA THR A 103 -14.19 13.59 -17.64
C THR A 103 -13.34 12.95 -18.73
N ALA A 104 -14.00 12.41 -19.75
CA ALA A 104 -13.32 11.84 -20.91
C ALA A 104 -12.58 12.95 -21.67
N GLY A 105 -11.35 12.67 -22.10
CA GLY A 105 -10.46 13.68 -22.68
C GLY A 105 -9.98 14.77 -21.72
N GLY A 106 -10.41 14.74 -20.45
CA GLY A 106 -10.03 15.71 -19.43
C GLY A 106 -8.58 15.55 -18.95
N PRO A 107 -8.10 16.51 -18.14
CA PRO A 107 -6.82 16.43 -17.47
C PRO A 107 -6.77 15.31 -16.41
N VAL A 108 -5.57 15.01 -15.95
CA VAL A 108 -5.32 14.14 -14.80
C VAL A 108 -5.12 15.00 -13.55
N TYR A 109 -5.67 14.59 -12.42
CA TYR A 109 -5.50 15.27 -11.14
C TYR A 109 -4.75 14.37 -10.16
N GLY A 110 -3.71 14.92 -9.53
CA GLY A 110 -2.97 14.24 -8.47
C GLY A 110 -1.69 14.98 -8.08
N TRP A 111 -1.34 14.96 -6.79
CA TRP A 111 -0.04 15.49 -6.38
C TRP A 111 1.04 14.50 -6.76
N ARG A 112 1.94 14.94 -7.63
CA ARG A 112 3.11 14.18 -8.06
C ARG A 112 4.07 14.00 -6.89
N ASN A 113 4.66 12.81 -6.78
CA ASN A 113 5.74 12.57 -5.84
C ASN A 113 6.91 13.58 -6.03
N PRO A 114 7.60 13.99 -4.95
CA PRO A 114 8.59 15.07 -5.01
C PRO A 114 9.87 14.71 -5.78
N TRP A 115 10.07 13.43 -6.11
CA TRP A 115 11.24 12.97 -6.86
C TRP A 115 11.03 12.89 -8.38
N GLY A 116 9.82 13.21 -8.85
CA GLY A 116 9.43 13.00 -10.24
C GLY A 116 9.46 11.52 -10.64
N GLY A 117 9.63 11.25 -11.95
CA GLY A 117 9.67 9.89 -12.48
C GLY A 117 10.79 9.06 -11.85
N VAL A 118 10.43 7.89 -11.30
CA VAL A 118 11.39 6.95 -10.70
C VAL A 118 11.64 5.77 -11.64
N ASP A 119 12.82 5.17 -11.55
CA ASP A 119 13.18 3.99 -12.33
C ASP A 119 12.62 2.71 -11.68
N ILE A 120 11.92 1.88 -12.44
CA ILE A 120 11.42 0.58 -11.95
C ILE A 120 12.54 -0.40 -11.59
N TYR A 121 13.77 -0.20 -12.08
CA TYR A 121 14.96 -0.95 -11.68
C TYR A 121 15.72 -0.30 -10.52
N GLY A 122 15.20 0.79 -9.97
CA GLY A 122 15.74 1.44 -8.77
C GLY A 122 15.43 0.67 -7.48
N ASP A 123 15.49 1.36 -6.34
CA ASP A 123 15.24 0.76 -5.03
C ASP A 123 13.77 0.34 -4.81
N GLY A 124 12.84 0.85 -5.62
CA GLY A 124 11.40 0.59 -5.52
C GLY A 124 10.75 1.16 -4.27
N ILE A 125 11.42 2.08 -3.55
CA ILE A 125 10.96 2.62 -2.27
C ILE A 125 10.07 3.84 -2.48
N LYS A 126 10.55 4.81 -3.25
CA LYS A 126 9.96 6.14 -3.36
C LYS A 126 8.71 6.15 -4.22
N GLY A 127 7.70 6.92 -3.82
CA GLY A 127 6.57 7.19 -4.70
C GLY A 127 5.55 8.16 -4.15
N GLY A 128 4.34 8.03 -4.67
CA GLY A 128 3.25 8.95 -4.45
C GLY A 128 2.29 8.51 -3.35
N HIS A 129 2.58 7.48 -2.56
CA HIS A 129 1.72 7.09 -1.44
C HIS A 129 1.92 8.09 -0.29
N LEU A 130 1.13 9.16 -0.24
CA LEU A 130 1.46 10.41 0.46
C LEU A 130 1.38 10.35 1.97
N GLY A 131 0.75 9.32 2.55
CA GLY A 131 0.92 9.03 3.97
C GLY A 131 2.41 8.90 4.29
N SER A 132 3.10 7.97 3.60
CA SER A 132 4.48 7.56 3.92
C SER A 132 5.57 8.02 2.95
N GLY A 133 5.17 8.54 1.77
CA GLY A 133 6.03 8.81 0.62
C GLY A 133 6.54 7.54 -0.09
N LEU A 134 5.95 6.38 0.21
CA LEU A 134 6.35 5.11 -0.37
C LEU A 134 5.74 4.90 -1.76
N SER A 135 6.22 3.87 -2.46
CA SER A 135 5.74 3.53 -3.80
C SER A 135 4.24 3.28 -3.83
N SER A 136 3.56 3.85 -4.82
CA SER A 136 2.14 3.64 -5.12
C SER A 136 1.87 2.29 -5.80
N ILE A 137 2.92 1.51 -6.12
CA ILE A 137 2.81 0.17 -6.71
C ILE A 137 3.68 -0.87 -5.99
N GLY A 138 4.82 -0.46 -5.44
CA GLY A 138 5.68 -1.33 -4.67
C GLY A 138 4.94 -1.88 -3.45
N GLY A 139 4.72 -3.20 -3.44
CA GLY A 139 4.12 -3.91 -2.32
C GLY A 139 2.60 -4.02 -2.30
N SER A 140 1.89 -3.41 -3.25
CA SER A 140 0.45 -3.71 -3.42
C SER A 140 0.26 -5.05 -4.10
N ILE A 141 -0.74 -5.79 -3.62
CA ILE A 141 -1.11 -7.11 -4.16
C ILE A 141 -1.70 -6.93 -5.56
N ARG A 142 -1.24 -7.75 -6.51
CA ARG A 142 -1.63 -7.70 -7.93
C ARG A 142 -2.79 -8.63 -8.23
N LYS A 143 -3.49 -8.39 -9.35
CA LYS A 143 -4.49 -9.34 -9.86
C LYS A 143 -3.86 -10.72 -10.08
N GLY A 144 -4.56 -11.76 -9.67
CA GLY A 144 -4.09 -13.14 -9.68
C GLY A 144 -3.30 -13.55 -8.44
N GLU A 145 -2.75 -12.62 -7.66
CA GLU A 145 -1.88 -12.94 -6.53
C GLU A 145 -2.62 -13.50 -5.33
N LEU A 146 -3.93 -13.30 -5.19
CA LEU A 146 -4.71 -13.99 -4.17
C LEU A 146 -5.36 -15.26 -4.71
N THR A 147 -5.72 -15.26 -5.99
CA THR A 147 -6.66 -16.20 -6.60
C THR A 147 -6.00 -17.34 -7.37
N LYS A 148 -4.81 -17.12 -7.96
CA LYS A 148 -4.05 -18.15 -8.70
C LYS A 148 -3.13 -18.96 -7.77
N ASN A 149 -2.51 -20.01 -8.29
CA ASN A 149 -1.66 -20.92 -7.49
C ASN A 149 -0.28 -20.35 -7.14
N GLN A 150 0.24 -19.36 -7.90
CA GLN A 150 1.57 -18.81 -7.67
C GLN A 150 1.65 -18.03 -6.35
N PRO A 151 2.71 -18.18 -5.53
CA PRO A 151 2.84 -17.46 -4.27
C PRO A 151 3.09 -15.96 -4.50
N ILE A 152 2.76 -15.15 -3.49
CA ILE A 152 3.15 -13.74 -3.45
C ILE A 152 4.62 -13.66 -3.03
N ARG A 153 5.45 -13.02 -3.84
CA ARG A 153 6.93 -13.01 -3.67
C ARG A 153 7.51 -11.64 -3.36
N HIS A 154 6.74 -10.76 -2.74
CA HIS A 154 7.18 -9.43 -2.37
C HIS A 154 6.64 -9.01 -0.99
N ALA A 155 7.26 -7.98 -0.41
CA ALA A 155 6.75 -7.37 0.82
C ALA A 155 5.44 -6.66 0.51
N LEU A 156 4.48 -6.71 1.44
CA LEU A 156 3.17 -6.10 1.25
C LEU A 156 3.14 -4.65 1.76
N LYS A 157 2.08 -3.92 1.43
CA LYS A 157 1.71 -2.67 2.10
C LYS A 157 0.44 -2.86 2.91
N ILE A 158 0.40 -2.26 4.08
CA ILE A 158 -0.76 -2.27 4.97
C ILE A 158 -1.07 -0.86 5.48
N VAL A 159 -2.33 -0.67 5.85
CA VAL A 159 -2.83 0.54 6.52
C VAL A 159 -3.49 0.12 7.82
N ILE A 160 -3.23 0.86 8.90
CA ILE A 160 -3.78 0.60 10.24
C ILE A 160 -4.24 1.92 10.87
N TRP A 161 -5.09 1.84 11.89
CA TRP A 161 -5.59 3.03 12.57
C TRP A 161 -4.50 3.79 13.34
N GLY A 162 -4.18 4.99 12.87
CA GLY A 162 -3.20 5.93 13.43
C GLY A 162 -3.46 6.22 14.90
N GLU A 163 -4.69 6.60 15.23
CA GLU A 163 -5.16 6.91 16.59
C GLU A 163 -4.77 5.82 17.58
N LYS A 164 -4.92 4.56 17.17
CA LYS A 164 -4.73 3.42 18.05
C LYS A 164 -3.30 2.90 18.10
N TYR A 165 -2.57 3.00 16.99
CA TYR A 165 -1.34 2.23 16.81
C TYR A 165 -0.11 3.05 16.43
N LEU A 166 -0.27 4.10 15.62
CA LEU A 166 0.88 4.87 15.14
C LEU A 166 1.30 5.87 16.20
N TYR A 167 2.60 5.92 16.45
CA TYR A 167 3.18 6.84 17.43
C TYR A 167 3.61 8.14 16.76
N TYR A 168 3.40 9.25 17.46
CA TYR A 168 4.02 10.52 17.12
C TYR A 168 4.59 11.22 18.34
N SER A 169 5.75 11.83 18.16
CA SER A 169 6.26 12.90 19.01
C SER A 169 7.15 13.83 18.19
N ARG A 170 7.53 14.99 18.74
CA ARG A 170 8.51 15.87 18.07
C ARG A 170 9.86 15.17 17.79
N ALA A 171 10.23 14.19 18.62
CA ALA A 171 11.46 13.42 18.45
C ALA A 171 11.31 12.21 17.50
N VAL A 172 10.08 11.70 17.33
CA VAL A 172 9.74 10.60 16.41
C VAL A 172 8.52 11.05 15.59
N PRO A 173 8.72 11.71 14.44
CA PRO A 173 7.67 12.45 13.73
C PRO A 173 6.68 11.56 12.95
N GLY A 174 6.38 10.36 13.43
CA GLY A 174 5.37 9.48 12.82
C GLY A 174 5.86 8.58 11.70
N TYR A 175 7.15 8.59 11.37
CA TYR A 175 7.73 7.72 10.34
C TYR A 175 9.14 7.22 10.66
N ARG A 176 9.54 6.17 9.96
CA ARG A 176 10.91 5.66 9.92
C ARG A 176 11.20 5.02 8.56
N TRP A 177 12.48 4.83 8.25
CA TRP A 177 12.88 4.17 6.99
C TRP A 177 12.13 2.83 6.78
N PRO A 178 11.58 2.58 5.57
CA PRO A 178 11.79 3.31 4.33
C PRO A 178 10.87 4.50 4.07
N ALA A 179 9.87 4.75 4.94
CA ALA A 179 9.04 5.94 4.80
C ALA A 179 9.89 7.21 4.97
N TYR A 180 9.52 8.25 4.23
CA TYR A 180 10.19 9.55 4.22
C TYR A 180 9.36 10.64 4.91
N ILE A 181 8.05 10.43 4.99
CA ILE A 181 7.09 11.32 5.63
C ILE A 181 6.09 10.49 6.44
N ALA A 182 5.28 11.20 7.22
CA ALA A 182 4.04 10.71 7.81
C ALA A 182 2.89 11.58 7.32
N ASP A 183 1.66 11.17 7.61
CA ASP A 183 0.47 12.00 7.38
C ASP A 183 0.67 13.42 7.91
N SER A 184 0.19 14.41 7.14
CA SER A 184 0.33 15.83 7.52
C SER A 184 -0.32 16.16 8.88
N ASN A 185 -1.30 15.36 9.31
CA ASN A 185 -1.98 15.50 10.58
C ASN A 185 -1.52 14.49 11.65
N ALA A 186 -0.40 13.79 11.44
CA ALA A 186 0.15 12.82 12.38
C ALA A 186 0.21 13.35 13.82
N ALA A 187 0.60 14.62 14.01
CA ALA A 187 0.70 15.24 15.33
C ALA A 187 -0.61 15.27 16.15
N ASN A 188 -1.77 15.22 15.49
CA ASN A 188 -3.08 15.29 16.14
C ASN A 188 -3.90 14.00 16.01
N GLN A 189 -3.38 12.98 15.33
CA GLN A 189 -4.13 11.74 15.06
C GLN A 189 -3.34 10.46 15.38
N TYR A 190 -2.04 10.55 15.65
CA TYR A 190 -1.22 9.39 16.03
C TYR A 190 -1.05 9.35 17.54
N HIS A 191 -1.95 8.62 18.21
CA HIS A 191 -1.96 8.48 19.67
C HIS A 191 -1.51 7.10 20.15
N GLY A 192 -0.94 6.28 19.26
CA GLY A 192 -0.26 5.04 19.62
C GLY A 192 0.90 5.29 20.59
N THR A 193 1.21 4.31 21.43
CA THR A 193 2.19 4.45 22.53
C THR A 193 3.55 3.81 22.25
N ASN A 194 3.69 3.06 21.15
CA ASN A 194 4.93 2.36 20.81
C ASN A 194 5.77 3.19 19.82
N PRO A 195 6.89 3.81 20.24
CA PRO A 195 7.70 4.68 19.37
C PRO A 195 8.36 3.96 18.19
N LYS A 196 8.26 2.63 18.11
CA LYS A 196 8.77 1.82 17.00
C LYS A 196 7.69 1.47 15.97
N LEU A 197 6.43 1.75 16.28
CA LEU A 197 5.30 1.50 15.40
C LEU A 197 4.83 2.83 14.80
N VAL A 198 5.35 3.10 13.62
CA VAL A 198 5.16 4.34 12.86
C VAL A 198 5.03 3.97 11.38
N GLN A 199 4.72 4.91 10.50
CA GLN A 199 4.76 4.62 9.08
C GLN A 199 6.18 4.21 8.63
N GLY A 200 6.25 3.32 7.65
CA GLY A 200 7.50 2.67 7.21
C GLY A 200 7.98 1.55 8.14
N THR A 201 7.32 1.27 9.26
CA THR A 201 7.66 0.09 10.06
C THR A 201 7.41 -1.19 9.28
N LEU A 202 8.46 -2.02 9.12
CA LEU A 202 8.35 -3.38 8.60
C LEU A 202 7.78 -4.29 9.67
N LEU A 203 6.67 -4.95 9.36
CA LEU A 203 6.01 -5.95 10.17
C LEU A 203 6.13 -7.33 9.52
N ALA A 204 6.36 -8.36 10.32
CA ALA A 204 6.41 -9.73 9.81
C ALA A 204 5.94 -10.75 10.84
N ILE A 205 5.42 -11.87 10.35
CA ILE A 205 5.10 -13.03 11.18
C ILE A 205 6.39 -13.78 11.49
N LYS A 206 6.59 -14.16 12.76
CA LYS A 206 7.78 -14.93 13.17
C LYS A 206 7.82 -16.29 12.46
N ARG A 207 9.03 -16.77 12.14
CA ARG A 207 9.27 -18.03 11.40
C ARG A 207 8.70 -19.27 12.10
N ASN A 208 8.66 -19.28 13.43
CA ASN A 208 8.15 -20.41 14.21
C ASN A 208 6.62 -20.45 14.35
N VAL A 209 5.90 -19.45 13.83
CA VAL A 209 4.44 -19.49 13.72
C VAL A 209 4.08 -20.31 12.49
N THR A 210 3.01 -21.10 12.56
CA THR A 210 2.48 -21.89 11.44
C THR A 210 1.04 -21.51 11.16
N ALA A 211 0.59 -21.69 9.90
CA ALA A 211 -0.80 -21.46 9.52
C ALA A 211 -1.78 -22.32 10.35
N ALA A 212 -1.38 -23.54 10.70
CA ALA A 212 -2.15 -24.44 11.57
C ALA A 212 -2.29 -23.88 13.00
N ARG A 213 -1.21 -23.33 13.58
CA ARG A 213 -1.24 -22.69 14.91
C ARG A 213 -2.18 -21.48 14.94
N LEU A 214 -2.24 -20.72 13.84
CA LEU A 214 -3.17 -19.61 13.69
C LEU A 214 -4.60 -20.07 13.35
N LYS A 215 -4.83 -21.35 13.03
CA LYS A 215 -6.13 -21.88 12.59
C LYS A 215 -6.67 -21.11 11.37
N LEU A 216 -5.82 -20.90 10.36
CA LEU A 216 -6.21 -20.24 9.12
C LEU A 216 -7.09 -21.16 8.26
N GLN A 217 -8.22 -20.64 7.80
CA GLN A 217 -9.29 -21.42 7.19
C GLN A 217 -9.30 -21.29 5.66
N THR A 218 -9.04 -20.09 5.15
CA THR A 218 -9.21 -19.70 3.75
C THR A 218 -7.92 -19.90 2.93
N PRO A 219 -8.03 -20.22 1.63
CA PRO A 219 -6.87 -20.25 0.73
C PRO A 219 -6.12 -18.91 0.71
N ALA A 220 -6.85 -17.80 0.61
CA ALA A 220 -6.28 -16.46 0.63
C ALA A 220 -5.55 -16.14 1.94
N GLY A 221 -6.15 -16.43 3.10
CA GLY A 221 -5.52 -16.24 4.40
C GLY A 221 -4.21 -17.02 4.54
N LYS A 222 -4.17 -18.27 4.05
CA LYS A 222 -2.93 -19.08 4.02
C LYS A 222 -1.88 -18.51 3.07
N LYS A 223 -2.30 -17.90 1.97
CA LYS A 223 -1.38 -17.27 1.00
C LYS A 223 -0.76 -15.99 1.56
N LEU A 224 -1.59 -15.13 2.17
CA LEU A 224 -1.15 -13.94 2.89
C LEU A 224 -0.22 -14.29 4.05
N PHE A 225 -0.52 -15.36 4.80
CA PHE A 225 0.37 -15.85 5.85
C PHE A 225 1.81 -16.09 5.36
N ARG A 226 1.97 -16.75 4.21
CA ARG A 226 3.30 -17.02 3.64
C ARG A 226 3.98 -15.72 3.24
N ALA A 227 3.27 -14.81 2.56
CA ALA A 227 3.80 -13.51 2.18
C ALA A 227 4.28 -12.70 3.41
N LEU A 228 3.46 -12.62 4.46
CA LEU A 228 3.76 -11.89 5.69
C LEU A 228 4.87 -12.53 6.54
N GLN A 229 5.07 -13.84 6.43
CA GLN A 229 6.18 -14.54 7.10
C GLN A 229 7.49 -14.40 6.33
N ASP A 230 7.43 -14.49 5.00
CA ASP A 230 8.60 -14.56 4.12
C ASP A 230 9.13 -13.18 3.73
N TYR A 231 8.25 -12.19 3.54
CA TYR A 231 8.59 -10.84 3.07
C TYR A 231 8.09 -9.73 4.01
N GLY A 232 7.06 -9.98 4.80
CA GLY A 232 6.48 -8.98 5.70
C GLY A 232 5.61 -7.94 4.99
N ALA A 233 5.26 -6.88 5.71
CA ALA A 233 4.48 -5.76 5.22
C ALA A 233 4.97 -4.44 5.81
N TYR A 234 4.97 -3.37 5.02
CA TYR A 234 5.24 -2.01 5.48
C TYR A 234 3.92 -1.29 5.78
N ILE A 235 3.88 -0.57 6.91
CA ILE A 235 2.81 0.39 7.17
C ILE A 235 3.01 1.60 6.26
N VAL A 236 2.00 1.97 5.48
CA VAL A 236 2.13 3.06 4.51
C VAL A 236 1.18 4.22 4.75
N ASP A 237 0.15 4.02 5.56
CA ASP A 237 -0.87 5.05 5.81
C ASP A 237 -1.63 4.86 7.13
N ASP A 238 -2.48 5.84 7.47
CA ASP A 238 -3.52 5.81 8.50
C ASP A 238 -4.89 5.40 7.93
N ALA A 239 -5.55 4.43 8.57
CA ALA A 239 -6.90 4.03 8.21
C ALA A 239 -7.96 5.10 8.55
N GLY A 240 -7.72 5.93 9.57
CA GLY A 240 -8.67 6.89 10.12
C GLY A 240 -9.80 6.30 10.98
N TRP A 241 -9.92 4.98 11.07
CA TRP A 241 -10.92 4.27 11.87
C TRP A 241 -10.48 2.81 12.17
N ASP A 242 -11.25 2.10 12.98
CA ASP A 242 -10.92 0.74 13.47
C ASP A 242 -11.01 -0.35 12.40
N ALA A 243 -10.05 -0.34 11.48
CA ALA A 243 -9.95 -1.24 10.34
C ALA A 243 -8.48 -1.55 10.01
N HIS A 244 -8.27 -2.70 9.36
CA HIS A 244 -6.97 -3.14 8.83
C HIS A 244 -7.06 -3.28 7.33
N TYR A 245 -6.10 -2.72 6.59
CA TYR A 245 -6.10 -2.78 5.13
C TYR A 245 -4.87 -3.50 4.60
N LEU A 246 -5.04 -4.14 3.45
CA LEU A 246 -3.94 -4.41 2.52
C LEU A 246 -4.07 -3.45 1.35
N CYS A 247 -2.96 -2.91 0.86
CA CYS A 247 -2.98 -2.19 -0.41
C CYS A 247 -3.01 -3.19 -1.56
N VAL A 248 -3.91 -2.97 -2.51
CA VAL A 248 -4.15 -3.88 -3.64
C VAL A 248 -4.31 -3.09 -4.93
N GLU A 249 -3.97 -3.69 -6.06
CA GLU A 249 -4.31 -3.12 -7.36
C GLU A 249 -5.83 -3.05 -7.55
N LYS A 250 -6.33 -1.96 -8.13
CA LYS A 250 -7.74 -1.83 -8.55
C LYS A 250 -8.17 -3.06 -9.36
N GLY A 251 -9.27 -3.69 -8.97
CA GLY A 251 -9.76 -4.94 -9.59
C GLY A 251 -9.46 -6.21 -8.78
N VAL A 252 -8.56 -6.17 -7.80
CA VAL A 252 -8.25 -7.33 -6.94
C VAL A 252 -9.42 -7.70 -6.05
N VAL A 253 -10.15 -6.72 -5.51
CA VAL A 253 -11.33 -6.96 -4.65
C VAL A 253 -12.43 -7.68 -5.45
N GLU A 254 -12.66 -7.24 -6.68
CA GLU A 254 -13.63 -7.82 -7.60
C GLU A 254 -13.20 -9.23 -8.04
N GLU A 255 -11.93 -9.43 -8.41
CA GLU A 255 -11.37 -10.76 -8.76
C GLU A 255 -11.48 -11.74 -7.58
N PHE A 256 -11.21 -11.26 -6.37
CA PHE A 256 -11.32 -12.04 -5.15
C PHE A 256 -12.75 -12.53 -4.92
N ARG A 257 -13.73 -11.63 -5.01
CA ARG A 257 -15.15 -11.98 -4.84
C ARG A 257 -15.60 -12.96 -5.92
N ALA A 258 -15.23 -12.73 -7.18
CA ALA A 258 -15.56 -13.62 -8.29
C ALA A 258 -14.98 -15.03 -8.10
N THR A 259 -13.77 -15.14 -7.54
CA THR A 259 -13.10 -16.43 -7.32
C THR A 259 -13.66 -17.20 -6.12
N TYR A 260 -13.91 -16.51 -5.01
CA TYR A 260 -14.18 -17.16 -3.73
C TYR A 260 -15.65 -17.11 -3.28
N GLY A 261 -16.46 -16.25 -3.88
CA GLY A 261 -17.88 -16.09 -3.52
C GLY A 261 -18.16 -15.39 -2.19
N TYR A 262 -17.13 -14.82 -1.55
CA TYR A 262 -17.24 -13.99 -0.34
C TYR A 262 -16.40 -12.72 -0.47
N ASP A 263 -16.71 -11.71 0.34
CA ASP A 263 -16.13 -10.37 0.21
C ASP A 263 -14.73 -10.27 0.82
N PHE A 264 -13.87 -9.50 0.15
CA PHE A 264 -12.56 -9.11 0.69
C PHE A 264 -12.72 -8.07 1.79
N GLN A 265 -13.55 -7.06 1.54
CA GLN A 265 -13.85 -5.97 2.46
C GLN A 265 -15.08 -6.32 3.28
N THR A 266 -14.90 -6.63 4.57
CA THR A 266 -15.98 -7.18 5.40
C THR A 266 -15.66 -7.09 6.90
N ALA A 267 -16.73 -7.12 7.72
CA ALA A 267 -16.67 -7.14 9.18
C ALA A 267 -16.78 -8.55 9.78
N SER A 268 -16.99 -9.58 8.95
CA SER A 268 -17.28 -10.94 9.43
C SER A 268 -16.92 -12.03 8.40
N GLY A 269 -17.00 -13.28 8.84
CA GLY A 269 -16.74 -14.45 8.00
C GLY A 269 -15.30 -14.96 8.07
N ARG A 270 -15.07 -16.12 7.44
CA ARG A 270 -13.83 -16.89 7.56
C ARG A 270 -12.59 -16.13 7.11
N PHE A 271 -12.72 -15.34 6.03
CA PHE A 271 -11.60 -14.54 5.53
C PHE A 271 -11.26 -13.40 6.47
N TYR A 272 -12.26 -12.66 6.96
CA TYR A 272 -12.04 -11.62 7.98
C TYR A 272 -11.40 -12.21 9.24
N ASP A 273 -11.84 -13.37 9.72
CA ASP A 273 -11.21 -14.01 10.87
C ASP A 273 -9.74 -14.35 10.62
N ASP A 274 -9.41 -14.88 9.43
CA ASP A 274 -8.03 -15.09 9.00
C ASP A 274 -7.24 -13.79 8.94
N PHE A 275 -7.79 -12.75 8.31
CA PHE A 275 -7.19 -11.42 8.20
C PHE A 275 -6.83 -10.86 9.58
N MET A 276 -7.76 -10.93 10.54
CA MET A 276 -7.54 -10.47 11.91
C MET A 276 -6.49 -11.30 12.65
N LYS A 277 -6.44 -12.63 12.45
CA LYS A 277 -5.39 -13.48 13.02
C LYS A 277 -4.01 -13.13 12.47
N LEU A 278 -3.93 -12.80 11.18
CA LEU A 278 -2.67 -12.40 10.52
C LEU A 278 -2.14 -11.09 11.10
N PHE A 279 -2.96 -10.04 11.19
CA PHE A 279 -2.55 -8.76 11.76
C PHE A 279 -2.10 -8.89 13.22
N ARG A 280 -2.81 -9.68 14.04
CA ARG A 280 -2.41 -9.98 15.43
C ARG A 280 -1.11 -10.76 15.56
N ALA A 281 -0.70 -11.49 14.51
CA ALA A 281 0.53 -12.27 14.49
C ALA A 281 1.76 -11.46 14.05
N LEU A 282 1.57 -10.19 13.64
CA LEU A 282 2.65 -9.32 13.18
C LEU A 282 3.53 -8.82 14.33
N TYR A 283 4.83 -8.84 14.09
CA TYR A 283 5.86 -8.27 14.94
C TYR A 283 6.67 -7.23 14.15
N ILE A 284 7.13 -6.20 14.84
CA ILE A 284 8.06 -5.21 14.31
C ILE A 284 9.40 -5.88 14.02
N VAL A 285 9.91 -5.72 12.80
CA VAL A 285 11.29 -6.03 12.45
C VAL A 285 12.12 -4.79 12.77
N ASP A 286 12.58 -4.72 14.01
CA ASP A 286 13.10 -3.50 14.65
C ASP A 286 14.42 -3.02 14.05
N ASN A 287 15.22 -3.97 13.57
CA ASN A 287 16.48 -3.72 12.89
C ASN A 287 16.34 -3.63 11.37
N ASN A 288 15.16 -3.32 10.82
CA ASN A 288 15.03 -2.96 9.41
C ASN A 288 15.56 -1.53 9.16
N ALA A 289 16.63 -1.40 8.38
CA ALA A 289 17.23 -0.11 7.99
C ALA A 289 17.90 -0.23 6.60
N PRO A 290 18.37 0.88 5.99
CA PRO A 290 18.92 0.87 4.62
C PRO A 290 20.04 -0.15 4.40
N LYS A 291 20.88 -0.39 5.42
CA LYS A 291 22.04 -1.30 5.34
C LYS A 291 21.70 -2.75 5.74
N ASN A 292 20.47 -3.02 6.16
CA ASN A 292 20.02 -4.33 6.66
C ASN A 292 18.52 -4.52 6.41
N VAL A 293 18.11 -4.30 5.15
CA VAL A 293 16.73 -4.47 4.70
C VAL A 293 16.20 -5.85 5.07
N GLY A 294 14.98 -5.92 5.60
CA GLY A 294 14.38 -7.16 6.08
C GLY A 294 14.96 -7.66 7.42
N GLY A 295 15.82 -6.89 8.09
CA GLY A 295 16.44 -7.25 9.36
C GLY A 295 17.82 -7.91 9.24
N GLY A 296 18.44 -7.85 8.06
CA GLY A 296 19.83 -8.25 7.82
C GLY A 296 20.13 -9.75 7.89
N GLY A 297 21.41 -10.09 7.69
CA GLY A 297 21.83 -11.48 7.47
C GLY A 297 21.48 -11.95 6.06
N THR A 298 21.19 -13.24 5.93
CA THR A 298 20.81 -13.86 4.66
C THR A 298 19.28 -13.85 4.47
N PRO A 299 18.76 -13.54 3.26
CA PRO A 299 17.34 -13.71 2.96
C PRO A 299 16.86 -15.13 3.26
N ARG A 300 15.72 -15.25 3.95
CA ARG A 300 15.16 -16.58 4.34
C ARG A 300 14.46 -17.30 3.20
N VAL A 301 14.10 -16.56 2.16
CA VAL A 301 13.56 -17.06 0.89
C VAL A 301 14.25 -16.31 -0.26
N PRO A 302 14.15 -16.78 -1.52
CA PRO A 302 14.68 -16.06 -2.67
C PRO A 302 14.10 -14.65 -2.81
N LEU A 303 14.83 -13.79 -3.53
CA LEU A 303 14.30 -12.50 -3.98
C LEU A 303 13.10 -12.71 -4.91
N ALA A 304 12.28 -11.67 -5.04
CA ALA A 304 11.26 -11.63 -6.08
C ALA A 304 11.92 -11.89 -7.46
N PRO A 305 11.23 -12.58 -8.38
CA PRO A 305 11.69 -12.67 -9.76
C PRO A 305 11.98 -11.27 -10.34
N PRO A 306 12.91 -11.15 -11.30
CA PRO A 306 13.11 -9.90 -12.03
C PRO A 306 11.81 -9.40 -12.65
N ILE A 307 11.69 -8.07 -12.76
CA ILE A 307 10.58 -7.44 -13.47
C ILE A 307 10.64 -7.87 -14.94
N GLY A 308 9.55 -8.44 -15.44
CA GLY A 308 9.32 -8.62 -16.87
C GLY A 308 8.43 -7.49 -17.37
N ASN A 309 9.01 -6.49 -18.02
CA ASN A 309 8.32 -5.33 -18.58
C ASN A 309 8.13 -5.44 -20.09
#